data_AF-A0A848T9Z2-F1
#
_entry.id   AF-A0A848T9Z2-F1
#
_cell.length_a   1.000
_cell.length_b   1.000
_cell.length_c   1.000
_cell.angle_alpha   90.00
_cell.angle_beta   90.00
_cell.angle_gamma   90.00
#
_symmetry.space_group_name_H-M   'P 1'
#
loop_
_entity.id
_entity.type
_entity.pdbx_description
1 polymer ?
#
loop_
_entity_poly.entity_id
_entity_poly.type
_entity_poly.pdbx_seq_one_letter_code
_entity_poly.pdbx_strand_id
1 'polypeptide(L)' 'MPKLTVKKVESLKETGFYGDGEGLYLKVGAGGAKSWILRTVVHGRRRDLGLG' A
#
# COMPACT_ATOMS: atom_id res chain seq x y z
N MET A 1 -10.02 -1.64 -8.92
CA MET A 1 -9.03 -0.57 -8.66
C MET A 1 -7.98 -0.66 -9.77
N PRO A 2 -7.59 0.44 -10.42
CA PRO A 2 -6.49 0.41 -11.37
C PRO A 2 -5.18 0.06 -10.66
N LYS A 3 -4.34 -0.77 -11.28
CA LYS A 3 -3.00 -1.07 -10.77
C LYS A 3 -2.14 0.19 -10.76
N LEU A 4 -1.28 0.33 -9.76
CA LEU A 4 -0.30 1.39 -9.68
C LEU A 4 0.77 1.20 -10.76
N THR A 5 1.24 2.32 -11.27
CA THR A 5 2.43 2.36 -12.14
C THR A 5 3.57 3.00 -11.35
N VAL A 6 4.81 2.74 -11.77
CA VAL A 6 6.00 3.36 -11.17
C VAL A 6 5.86 4.88 -11.10
N LYS A 7 5.49 5.52 -12.23
CA LYS A 7 5.25 6.96 -12.31
C LYS A 7 4.19 7.44 -11.30
N LYS A 8 3.12 6.66 -11.12
CA LYS A 8 2.10 7.00 -10.12
C LYS A 8 2.68 6.91 -8.71
N VAL A 9 3.35 5.80 -8.37
CA VAL A 9 4.00 5.58 -7.06
C VAL A 9 4.93 6.74 -6.69
N GLU A 10 5.78 7.18 -7.61
CA GLU A 10 6.70 8.31 -7.43
C GLU A 10 5.97 9.62 -7.16
N SER A 11 4.88 9.89 -7.90
CA SER A 11 4.12 11.14 -7.81
C SER A 11 3.29 11.30 -6.52
N LEU A 12 2.97 10.21 -5.82
CA LEU A 12 2.10 10.26 -4.65
C LEU A 12 2.76 11.01 -3.48
N LYS A 13 2.08 12.01 -2.92
CA LYS A 13 2.57 12.75 -1.74
C LYS A 13 1.57 12.78 -0.60
N GLU A 14 0.29 12.67 -0.92
CA GLU A 14 -0.78 12.63 0.06
C GLU A 14 -0.68 11.35 0.89
N THR A 15 -0.91 11.49 2.19
CA THR A 15 -0.90 10.37 3.11
C THR A 15 -2.07 9.43 2.84
N GLY A 16 -1.85 8.13 2.98
CA GLY A 16 -2.92 7.16 2.79
C GLY A 16 -2.48 5.80 2.27
N PHE A 17 -3.46 4.99 1.92
CA PHE A 17 -3.30 3.67 1.32
C PHE A 17 -3.77 3.70 -0.13
N TYR A 18 -2.89 3.34 -1.04
CA TYR A 18 -3.17 3.29 -2.47
C TYR A 18 -3.15 1.84 -2.92
N GLY A 19 -4.29 1.32 -3.37
CA GLY A 19 -4.42 -0.08 -3.77
C GLY A 19 -3.76 -0.37 -5.10
N ASP A 20 -3.01 -1.47 -5.15
CA ASP A 20 -2.41 -2.02 -6.37
C ASP A 20 -3.12 -3.31 -6.86
N GLY A 21 -4.05 -3.84 -6.05
CA GLY A 21 -4.81 -5.06 -6.34
C GLY A 21 -4.40 -6.23 -5.45
N GLU A 22 -5.24 -7.26 -5.35
CA GLU A 22 -4.97 -8.50 -4.59
C GLU A 22 -4.51 -8.27 -3.13
N GLY A 23 -5.02 -7.21 -2.49
CA GLY A 23 -4.65 -6.85 -1.13
C GLY A 23 -3.30 -6.14 -1.00
N LEU A 24 -2.58 -5.86 -2.08
CA LEU A 24 -1.36 -5.06 -2.08
C LEU A 24 -1.70 -3.57 -2.07
N TYR A 25 -1.06 -2.82 -1.16
CA TYR A 25 -1.21 -1.39 -1.02
C TYR A 25 0.14 -0.71 -0.87
N LEU A 26 0.30 0.46 -1.47
CA LEU A 26 1.34 1.41 -1.10
C LEU A 26 0.82 2.30 0.04
N LYS A 27 1.49 2.29 1.19
CA LYS A 27 1.23 3.21 2.29
C LYS A 27 2.14 4.43 2.15
N VAL A 28 1.56 5.63 2.12
CA VAL A 28 2.30 6.90 2.19
C VAL A 28 2.10 7.49 3.58
N GLY A 29 3.19 7.63 4.33
CA GLY A 29 3.21 8.21 5.68
C GLY A 29 3.30 9.74 5.68
N ALA A 30 3.12 10.36 6.85
CA ALA A 30 3.13 11.82 7.02
C ALA A 30 4.40 12.51 6.51
N GLY A 31 5.56 11.85 6.61
CA GLY A 31 6.83 12.36 6.08
C GLY A 31 7.06 12.07 4.58
N GLY A 32 6.06 11.54 3.86
CA GLY A 32 6.20 11.13 2.46
C GLY A 32 6.89 9.78 2.25
N ALA A 33 7.36 9.13 3.32
CA ALA A 33 7.89 7.78 3.28
C ALA A 33 6.84 6.81 2.74
N LYS A 34 7.26 5.89 1.87
CA LYS A 34 6.41 4.92 1.19
C LYS A 34 6.82 3.51 1.61
N SER A 35 5.86 2.65 1.88
CA SER A 35 6.11 1.23 2.12
C SER A 35 4.98 0.37 1.57
N TRP A 36 5.31 -0.84 1.16
CA TRP A 36 4.38 -1.83 0.67
C TRP A 36 3.75 -2.59 1.83
N ILE A 37 2.42 -2.73 1.76
CA ILE A 37 1.60 -3.43 2.73
C ILE A 37 0.76 -4.47 2.02
N LEU A 38 0.87 -5.73 2.44
CA LEU A 38 -0.11 -6.76 2.11
C LEU A 38 -1.19 -6.78 3.18
N ARG A 39 -2.41 -6.42 2.80
CA ARG A 39 -3.60 -6.56 3.63
C ARG A 39 -4.27 -7.90 3.32
N THR A 40 -4.24 -8.81 4.28
CA THR A 40 -4.77 -10.17 4.13
C THR A 40 -5.44 -10.66 5.41
N VAL A 41 -6.04 -11.85 5.38
CA VAL A 41 -6.61 -12.54 6.54
C VAL A 41 -5.72 -13.71 6.91
N VAL A 42 -5.24 -13.73 8.15
CA VAL A 42 -4.45 -14.83 8.71
C VAL A 42 -5.20 -15.37 9.92
N HIS A 43 -5.59 -16.65 9.87
CA HIS A 43 -6.41 -17.32 10.88
C HIS A 43 -7.68 -16.53 11.24
N GLY A 44 -8.46 -16.14 10.22
CA GLY A 44 -9.71 -15.40 10.39
C GLY A 44 -9.57 -13.94 10.84
N ARG A 45 -8.35 -13.45 11.08
CA ARG A 45 -8.09 -12.06 11.49
C ARG A 45 -7.38 -11.27 10.39
N ARG A 46 -7.89 -10.07 10.09
CA ARG A 46 -7.23 -9.13 9.18
C ARG A 46 -5.86 -8.70 9.72
N ARG A 47 -4.84 -8.74 8.86
CA ARG A 47 -3.46 -8.34 9.11
C ARG A 47 -2.97 -7.42 7.99
N ASP A 48 -2.13 -6.47 8.38
CA ASP A 48 -1.38 -5.62 7.46
C ASP A 48 0.11 -6.03 7.64
N LEU A 49 0.71 -6.62 6.62
CA LEU A 49 2.09 -7.12 6.62
C LEU A 49 2.98 -6.18 5.81
N GLY A 50 4.09 -5.71 6.38
CA GLY A 50 5.07 -4.89 5.66
C GLY A 50 5.93 -5.73 4.73
N LEU A 51 6.15 -5.26 3.50
CA LEU A 51 6.95 -5.94 2.48
C LEU A 51 8.21 -5.15 2.06
N GLY A 52 8.50 -4.03 2.74
CA GLY A 52 9.54 -3.08 2.38
C GLY A 52 8.99 -1.70 2.09
#